data_AF-X1RQM0-F1
#
_entry.id   AF-X1RQM0-F1
#
_cell.length_a   1.000
_cell.length_b   1.000
_cell.length_c   1.000
_cell.angle_alpha   90.00
_cell.angle_beta   90.00
_cell.angle_gamma   90.00
#
_symmetry.space_group_name_H-M   'P 1'
#
loop_
_entity.id
_entity.type
_entity.pdbx_description
1 polymer ?
#
loop_
_entity_poly.entity_id
_entity_poly.type
_entity_poly.pdbx_seq_one_letter_code
_entity_poly.pdbx_strand_id
1 'polypeptide(L)' 'IATVKDGDIVKIDIPNHKIEVELTQREIEQRLNLLPPFEPKTKTGYLKRYADKVTSASTGAVAQHPQ' A
#
# COMPACT_ATOMS: atom_id res chain seq x y z
N ILE A 1 -3.32 0.84 -3.92
CA ILE A 1 -2.41 -0.10 -4.62
C ILE A 1 -2.79 -1.56 -4.38
N ALA A 2 -3.08 -1.98 -3.14
CA ALA A 2 -3.29 -3.40 -2.78
C ALA A 2 -4.36 -4.19 -3.59
N THR A 3 -5.19 -3.52 -4.38
CA THR A 3 -6.29 -4.11 -5.18
C THR A 3 -5.99 -4.26 -6.67
N VAL A 4 -4.81 -3.83 -7.13
CA VAL A 4 -4.36 -4.02 -8.52
C VAL A 4 -4.11 -5.50 -8.79
N LYS A 5 -4.47 -5.95 -9.98
CA LYS A 5 -4.35 -7.34 -10.44
C LYS A 5 -3.61 -7.40 -11.78
N ASP A 6 -3.07 -8.56 -12.10
CA ASP A 6 -2.43 -8.79 -13.40
C ASP A 6 -3.41 -8.51 -14.54
N GLY A 7 -2.94 -7.72 -15.51
CA GLY A 7 -3.76 -7.28 -16.66
C GLY A 7 -4.45 -5.92 -16.48
N ASP A 8 -4.45 -5.32 -15.28
CA ASP A 8 -4.92 -3.94 -15.13
C ASP A 8 -3.98 -2.96 -15.86
N ILE A 9 -4.56 -1.99 -16.57
CA ILE A 9 -3.78 -0.96 -17.27
C ILE A 9 -3.32 0.10 -16.27
N VAL A 10 -2.00 0.27 -16.15
CA VAL A 10 -1.37 1.33 -15.35
C VAL A 10 -0.91 2.45 -16.27
N LYS A 11 -1.42 3.66 -16.06
CA LYS A 11 -1.00 4.87 -16.76
C LYS A 11 0.03 5.62 -15.93
N ILE A 12 1.22 5.82 -16.50
CA ILE A 12 2.30 6.60 -15.87
C ILE A 12 2.47 7.90 -16.69
N ASP A 13 2.16 9.01 -16.05
CA ASP A 13 2.30 10.36 -16.61
C ASP A 13 3.43 11.08 -15.89
N ILE A 14 4.62 11.04 -16.50
CA ILE A 14 5.84 11.63 -15.94
C ILE A 14 5.73 13.17 -15.85
N PRO A 15 5.31 13.90 -16.90
CA PRO A 15 5.17 15.35 -16.83
C PRO A 15 4.23 15.82 -15.71
N ASN A 16 3.13 15.09 -15.47
CA ASN A 16 2.16 15.46 -14.45
C ASN A 16 2.40 14.77 -13.09
N HIS A 17 3.51 14.06 -12.92
CA HIS A 17 3.85 13.31 -11.70
C HIS A 17 2.73 12.37 -11.21
N LYS A 18 2.02 11.73 -12.15
CA LYS A 18 0.81 10.98 -11.86
C LYS A 18 0.95 9.51 -12.24
N ILE A 19 0.48 8.64 -11.36
CA ILE A 19 0.35 7.21 -11.62
C ILE A 19 -1.10 6.83 -11.34
N GLU A 20 -1.78 6.31 -12.35
CA GLU A 20 -3.18 5.92 -12.29
C GLU A 20 -3.37 4.50 -12.81
N VAL A 21 -4.50 3.90 -12.43
CA VAL A 21 -4.96 2.63 -12.96
C VAL A 21 -6.29 2.88 -13.65
N GLU A 22 -6.48 2.32 -14.84
CA GLU A 22 -7.73 2.45 -15.61
C GLU A 22 -8.82 1.53 -15.06
N LEU A 23 -9.24 1.81 -13.83
CA LEU A 23 -10.36 1.15 -13.16
C LEU A 23 -11.36 2.21 -12.71
N THR A 24 -12.64 1.87 -12.75
CA THR A 24 -13.67 2.73 -12.19
C THR A 24 -13.60 2.73 -10.66
N GLN A 25 -14.05 3.82 -10.04
CA GLN A 25 -14.13 3.93 -8.57
C GLN A 25 -14.92 2.77 -7.95
N ARG A 26 -16.01 2.34 -8.61
CA ARG A 26 -16.83 1.20 -8.19
C ARG A 26 -16.05 -0.11 -8.16
N GLU A 27 -15.22 -0.38 -9.17
CA GLU A 27 -14.40 -1.59 -9.21
C GLU A 27 -13.32 -1.58 -8.14
N ILE A 28 -12.71 -0.41 -7.89
CA ILE A 28 -11.72 -0.23 -6.82
C ILE A 28 -12.36 -0.54 -5.47
N GLU A 29 -13.54 0.02 -5.17
CA GLU A 29 -14.28 -0.23 -3.93
C GLU A 29 -14.67 -1.69 -3.75
N GLN A 30 -15.18 -2.32 -4.82
CA GLN A 30 -15.52 -3.74 -4.80
C GLN A 30 -14.29 -4.60 -4.48
N ARG A 31 -13.14 -4.30 -5.09
CA ARG A 31 -11.90 -5.04 -4.83
C ARG A 31 -11.34 -4.77 -3.42
N LEU A 32 -11.50 -3.55 -2.89
CA LEU A 32 -11.09 -3.20 -1.52
C LEU A 32 -11.91 -3.99 -0.49
N ASN A 33 -13.22 -4.12 -0.70
CA ASN A 33 -14.10 -4.88 0.19
C ASN A 33 -13.78 -6.38 0.22
N LEU A 34 -13.13 -6.90 -0.82
CA LEU A 34 -12.70 -8.29 -0.91
C LEU A 34 -11.25 -8.50 -0.44
N LEU A 35 -10.54 -7.43 -0.06
CA LEU A 35 -9.14 -7.53 0.34
C LEU A 35 -9.04 -8.18 1.73
N PRO A 36 -8.27 -9.28 1.87
CA PRO A 36 -8.02 -9.85 3.20
C PRO A 36 -7.16 -8.91 4.05
N PRO A 37 -7.20 -9.04 5.39
CA PRO A 37 -6.29 -8.34 6.27
C PRO A 37 -4.82 -8.60 5.89
N PHE A 38 -3.99 -7.55 5.94
CA PHE A 38 -2.57 -7.70 5.69
C PHE A 38 -1.89 -8.49 6.82
N GLU A 39 -1.15 -9.54 6.45
CA GLU A 39 -0.30 -10.28 7.38
C GLU A 39 1.20 -10.02 7.11
N PRO A 40 1.96 -9.53 8.10
CA PRO A 40 3.41 -9.41 7.99
C PRO A 40 4.08 -10.77 7.79
N LYS A 41 5.02 -10.85 6.83
CA LYS A 41 5.82 -12.06 6.58
C LYS A 41 6.67 -12.46 7.78
N THR A 42 7.22 -11.48 8.50
CA THR A 42 8.06 -11.71 9.67
C THR A 42 7.25 -11.46 10.94
N LYS A 43 7.02 -12.54 11.72
CA LYS A 43 6.18 -12.50 12.93
C LYS A 43 6.97 -12.33 14.23
N THR A 44 8.30 -12.23 14.17
CA THR A 44 9.18 -12.14 15.36
C THR A 44 10.40 -11.23 15.13
N GLY A 45 11.13 -10.93 16.21
CA GLY A 45 12.41 -10.22 16.14
C GLY A 45 12.30 -8.73 15.81
N TYR A 46 13.40 -8.15 15.35
CA TYR A 46 13.52 -6.71 15.10
C TYR A 46 12.64 -6.25 13.94
N LEU A 47 12.53 -7.03 12.86
CA LEU A 47 11.74 -6.68 11.68
C LEU A 47 10.23 -6.59 11.99
N LYS A 48 9.73 -7.41 12.91
CA LYS A 48 8.35 -7.25 13.41
C LYS A 48 8.19 -5.89 14.10
N ARG A 49 9.10 -5.56 15.04
CA ARG A 49 9.06 -4.29 15.76
C ARG A 49 9.14 -3.07 14.83
N TYR A 50 9.93 -3.19 13.76
CA TYR A 50 10.03 -2.15 12.74
C TYR A 50 8.71 -2.02 11.96
N ALA A 51 8.18 -3.11 11.42
CA ALA A 51 6.92 -3.12 10.68
C ALA A 51 5.74 -2.58 11.51
N ASP A 52 5.73 -2.84 12.81
CA ASP A 52 4.69 -2.38 13.73
C ASP A 52 4.78 -0.86 14.04
N LYS A 53 5.93 -0.22 13.84
CA LYS A 53 6.21 1.16 14.32
C LYS A 53 6.57 2.16 13.23
N VAL A 54 6.89 1.69 12.02
CA VAL A 54 7.31 2.54 10.91
C VAL A 54 6.12 3.33 10.38
N THR A 55 6.31 4.62 10.10
CA THR A 55 5.31 5.43 9.40
C THR A 55 5.34 5.20 7.88
N SER A 56 4.42 5.83 7.15
CA SER A 56 4.43 5.77 5.69
C SER A 56 5.74 6.30 5.09
N ALA A 57 6.12 5.81 3.90
CA ALA A 57 7.26 6.37 3.17
C ALA A 57 7.10 7.87 2.89
N SER A 58 5.87 8.34 2.65
CA SER A 58 5.56 9.77 2.46
C SER A 58 5.83 10.63 3.70
N THR A 59 5.86 10.03 4.90
CA THR A 59 6.22 10.70 6.16
C THR A 59 7.65 10.39 6.59
N GLY A 60 8.47 9.83 5.68
CA GLY A 60 9.88 9.55 5.91
C GLY A 60 10.20 8.16 6.47
N ALA A 61 9.19 7.28 6.60
CA ALA A 61 9.36 5.92 7.15
C ALA A 61 10.11 5.90 8.50
N VAL A 62 9.83 6.87 9.36
CA VAL A 62 10.46 6.97 10.68
C VAL A 62 9.79 6.00 11.64
N ALA A 63 10.58 5.33 12.48
CA ALA A 63 10.04 4.46 13.53
C ALA A 63 9.55 5.33 14.70
N GLN A 64 8.24 5.32 14.96
CA GLN A 64 7.70 6.05 16.09
C GLN A 64 7.98 5.31 17.40
N HIS A 65 8.50 6.03 18.38
CA HIS A 65 8.50 5.57 19.76
C HIS A 65 7.14 5.96 20.38
N PRO A 66 6.44 5.06 21.10
CA PRO A 66 5.29 5.47 21.88
C PRO A 66 5.76 6.51 22.90
N GLN A 67 5.13 7.69 22.90
CA GLN A 67 5.21 8.62 24.02
C GLN A 67 4.35 8.10 25.17
#